data_AF-K7NJP7-F1
#
_entry.id   AF-K7NJP7-F1
#
_cell.length_a   1.000
_cell.length_b   1.000
_cell.length_c   1.000
_cell.angle_alpha   90.00
_cell.angle_beta   90.00
_cell.angle_gamma   90.00
#
_symmetry.space_group_name_H-M   'P 1'
#
loop_
_entity.id
_entity.type
_entity.pdbx_description
1 polymer ?
#
loop_
_entity_poly.entity_id
_entity_poly.type
_entity_poly.pdbx_seq_one_letter_code
_entity_poly.pdbx_strand_id
1 'polypeptide(L)'
;FEVAAEMRGEHLGAVLCLCTVGELLCSGSADKTIRVWKRDRRGFSHSVVAVLQGHEGPVKCIAASADVASGFLIYSGSIDQSIKVWWVSGHQTLPLTPPDWI
;
A
#
# COMPACT_ATOMS: atom_id res chain seq x y z
N PHE A 1 -14.57 19.85 -13.43
CA PHE A 1 -13.83 18.77 -12.76
C PHE A 1 -13.82 19.09 -11.28
N GLU A 2 -14.06 18.10 -10.43
CA GLU A 2 -14.08 18.26 -8.97
C GLU A 2 -13.19 17.19 -8.32
N VAL A 3 -12.73 17.47 -7.09
CA VAL A 3 -11.96 16.51 -6.30
C VAL A 3 -12.95 15.51 -5.69
N ALA A 4 -12.88 14.24 -6.12
CA ALA A 4 -13.80 13.20 -5.66
C ALA A 4 -13.50 12.68 -4.23
N ALA A 5 -12.22 12.69 -3.83
CA ALA A 5 -11.77 12.33 -2.49
C ALA A 5 -10.36 12.87 -2.24
N GLU A 6 -10.04 13.09 -0.98
CA GLU A 6 -8.70 13.46 -0.53
C GLU A 6 -8.33 12.64 0.71
N MET A 7 -7.11 12.10 0.74
CA MET A 7 -6.57 11.31 1.85
C MET A 7 -5.38 12.08 2.45
N ARG A 8 -5.49 12.51 3.71
CA ARG A 8 -4.45 13.27 4.44
C ARG A 8 -4.16 12.65 5.80
N GLY A 9 -3.00 12.97 6.38
CA GLY A 9 -2.63 12.68 7.77
C GLY A 9 -2.05 11.29 7.99
N GLU A 10 -2.41 10.34 7.15
CA GLU A 10 -1.60 9.18 6.84
C GLU A 10 -0.38 9.69 6.06
N HIS A 11 0.84 9.19 6.21
CA HIS A 11 2.07 9.81 5.70
C HIS A 11 2.51 11.08 6.43
N LEU A 12 3.77 11.07 6.83
CA LEU A 12 4.44 12.16 7.55
C LEU A 12 5.32 13.00 6.60
N GLY A 13 5.28 12.70 5.31
CA GLY A 13 6.08 13.35 4.27
C GLY A 13 5.39 13.32 2.92
N ALA A 14 5.97 14.03 1.95
CA ALA A 14 5.43 14.14 0.60
C ALA A 14 5.22 12.75 -0.04
N VAL A 15 4.07 12.54 -0.66
CA VAL A 15 3.82 11.38 -1.52
C VAL A 15 4.59 11.60 -2.81
N LEU A 16 5.51 10.68 -3.13
CA LEU A 16 6.45 10.82 -4.24
C LEU A 16 6.09 9.93 -5.43
N CYS A 17 5.35 8.84 -5.19
CA CYS A 17 4.93 7.92 -6.23
C CYS A 17 3.65 7.19 -5.85
N LEU A 18 2.93 6.70 -6.85
CA LEU A 18 1.70 5.93 -6.72
C LEU A 18 1.74 4.71 -7.65
N CYS A 19 1.04 3.65 -7.25
CA CYS A 19 0.77 2.47 -8.08
C CYS A 19 -0.59 1.89 -7.71
N THR A 20 -1.32 1.32 -8.67
CA THR A 20 -2.60 0.65 -8.42
C THR A 20 -2.52 -0.82 -8.81
N VAL A 21 -3.10 -1.69 -7.99
CA VAL A 21 -3.20 -3.13 -8.26
C VAL A 21 -4.51 -3.67 -7.70
N GLY A 22 -5.39 -4.16 -8.59
CA GLY A 22 -6.76 -4.51 -8.22
C GLY A 22 -7.50 -3.33 -7.56
N GLU A 23 -8.12 -3.59 -6.40
CA GLU A 23 -8.85 -2.60 -5.59
C GLU A 23 -7.95 -1.79 -4.65
N LEU A 24 -6.63 -1.87 -4.83
CA LEU A 24 -5.65 -1.26 -3.95
C LEU A 24 -4.88 -0.14 -4.65
N LEU A 25 -4.67 0.93 -3.89
CA LEU A 25 -3.75 2.00 -4.21
C LEU A 25 -2.54 1.88 -3.28
N CYS A 26 -1.34 2.01 -3.82
CA CYS A 26 -0.10 2.06 -3.07
C CYS A 26 0.52 3.46 -3.22
N SER A 27 0.96 4.05 -2.11
CA SER A 27 1.64 5.35 -2.10
C SER A 27 3.00 5.26 -1.43
N GLY A 28 4.05 5.67 -2.12
CA GLY A 28 5.41 5.74 -1.60
C GLY A 28 5.76 7.17 -1.22
N SER A 29 6.39 7.36 -0.06
CA SER A 29 6.59 8.69 0.53
C SER A 29 8.03 8.98 0.92
N ALA A 30 8.32 10.28 1.08
CA ALA A 30 9.52 10.80 1.71
C ALA A 30 9.68 10.35 3.18
N ASP A 31 8.60 9.92 3.83
CA ASP A 31 8.63 9.34 5.18
C ASP A 31 9.18 7.89 5.23
N LYS A 32 9.70 7.39 4.11
CA LYS A 32 10.34 6.07 3.96
C LYS A 32 9.38 4.90 4.02
N THR A 33 8.07 5.14 3.99
CA THR A 33 7.05 4.11 4.02
C THR A 33 6.30 3.99 2.70
N ILE A 34 5.67 2.83 2.51
CA ILE A 34 4.63 2.65 1.52
C ILE A 34 3.33 2.42 2.27
N ARG A 35 2.25 3.11 1.88
CA ARG A 35 0.91 2.84 2.40
C ARG A 35 0.08 2.15 1.35
N VAL A 36 -0.62 1.10 1.78
CA VAL A 36 -1.57 0.36 0.94
C VAL A 36 -2.97 0.76 1.37
N TRP A 37 -3.75 1.20 0.41
CA TRP A 37 -5.08 1.75 0.59
C TRP A 37 -6.08 0.86 -0.12
N LYS A 38 -7.21 0.58 0.53
CA LYS A 38 -8.31 -0.16 -0.10
C LYS A 38 -9.48 0.77 -0.33
N ARG A 39 -10.01 0.76 -1.54
CA ARG A 39 -11.19 1.55 -1.90
C ARG A 39 -12.42 1.02 -1.14
N ASP A 40 -13.21 1.92 -0.56
CA ASP A 40 -14.53 1.57 -0.06
C ASP A 40 -15.45 1.21 -1.23
N ARG A 41 -16.21 0.11 -1.09
CA ARG A 41 -17.19 -0.32 -2.09
C ARG A 41 -18.29 0.73 -2.31
N ARG A 42 -18.50 1.63 -1.34
CA ARG A 42 -19.46 2.73 -1.44
C ARG A 42 -18.72 4.06 -1.53
N GLY A 43 -18.49 4.52 -2.75
CA GLY A 43 -17.98 5.88 -3.04
C GLY A 43 -16.52 5.93 -3.51
N PHE A 44 -15.82 6.98 -3.09
CA PHE A 44 -14.45 7.31 -3.51
C PHE A 44 -13.45 7.34 -2.36
N SER A 45 -13.90 7.04 -1.14
CA SER A 45 -13.02 6.97 0.04
C SER A 45 -12.10 5.75 -0.05
N HIS A 46 -10.91 5.87 0.51
CA HIS A 46 -10.01 4.75 0.75
C HIS A 46 -9.54 4.77 2.19
N SER A 47 -9.30 3.60 2.75
CA SER A 47 -8.69 3.45 4.07
C SER A 47 -7.35 2.73 3.97
N VAL A 48 -6.41 3.09 4.84
CA VAL A 48 -5.12 2.40 4.93
C VAL A 48 -5.37 1.01 5.50
N VAL A 49 -4.96 -0.01 4.76
CA VAL A 49 -5.04 -1.42 5.18
C VAL A 49 -3.67 -2.00 5.54
N ALA A 50 -2.58 -1.37 5.10
CA ALA A 50 -1.23 -1.74 5.50
C ALA A 50 -0.25 -0.57 5.39
N VAL A 51 0.81 -0.63 6.20
CA VAL A 51 1.98 0.24 6.10
C VAL A 51 3.21 -0.64 5.97
N LEU A 52 3.87 -0.57 4.81
CA LEU A 52 5.10 -1.32 4.54
C LEU A 52 6.29 -0.48 5.02
N GLN A 53 6.97 -0.97 6.05
CA GLN A 53 8.12 -0.33 6.67
C GLN A 53 9.38 -1.14 6.40
N GLY A 54 10.51 -0.44 6.25
CA GLY A 54 11.83 -1.07 6.14
C GLY A 54 12.77 -0.40 5.14
N HIS A 55 12.29 0.53 4.31
CA HIS A 55 13.18 1.44 3.59
C HIS A 55 13.80 2.44 4.57
N GLU A 56 15.06 2.78 4.37
CA GLU A 56 15.81 3.73 5.19
C GLU A 56 15.87 5.13 4.57
N GLY A 57 15.34 5.26 3.34
CA GLY A 57 15.25 6.49 2.58
C GLY A 57 13.90 6.67 1.88
N PRO A 58 13.64 7.86 1.30
CA PRO A 58 12.44 8.14 0.51
C PRO A 58 12.15 7.11 -0.59
N VAL A 59 10.91 6.65 -0.67
CA VAL A 59 10.44 5.74 -1.72
C VAL A 59 10.11 6.55 -2.98
N LYS A 60 10.84 6.31 -4.06
CA LYS A 60 10.77 7.12 -5.30
C LYS A 60 9.97 6.47 -6.41
N CYS A 61 9.80 5.15 -6.38
CA CYS A 61 8.97 4.45 -7.35
C CYS A 61 8.36 3.19 -6.74
N ILE A 62 7.18 2.83 -7.26
CA ILE A 62 6.47 1.59 -6.95
C ILE A 62 6.00 0.95 -8.26
N ALA A 63 6.17 -0.35 -8.37
CA ALA A 63 5.56 -1.19 -9.40
C ALA A 63 4.83 -2.36 -8.73
N ALA A 64 3.83 -2.94 -9.40
CA ALA A 64 3.12 -4.10 -8.91
C ALA A 64 2.96 -5.15 -10.01
N SER A 65 3.00 -6.43 -9.64
CA SER A 65 2.64 -7.52 -10.54
C SER A 65 1.12 -7.68 -10.59
N ALA A 66 0.56 -7.99 -11.76
CA ALA A 66 -0.83 -8.41 -11.85
C ALA A 66 -0.96 -9.90 -11.44
N ASP A 67 -1.97 -10.17 -10.60
CA ASP A 67 -2.54 -11.47 -10.20
C ASP A 67 -1.64 -12.71 -10.32
N VAL A 68 -1.11 -13.17 -9.18
CA VAL A 68 -0.41 -14.45 -9.04
C VAL A 68 -1.32 -15.46 -8.33
N ALA A 69 -2.50 -15.74 -8.88
CA ALA A 69 -3.51 -16.73 -8.44
C ALA A 69 -4.05 -16.61 -6.98
N SER A 70 -3.40 -15.86 -6.09
CA SER A 70 -3.67 -15.77 -4.65
C SER A 70 -3.08 -14.50 -4.00
N GLY A 71 -2.57 -13.56 -4.78
CA GLY A 71 -1.90 -12.36 -4.28
C GLY A 71 -1.15 -11.59 -5.37
N PHE A 72 -0.36 -10.62 -4.95
CA PHE A 72 0.47 -9.82 -5.85
C PHE A 72 1.76 -9.37 -5.16
N LEU A 73 2.78 -9.07 -5.96
CA LEU A 73 4.03 -8.50 -5.50
C LEU A 73 4.02 -7.00 -5.72
N ILE A 74 4.48 -6.26 -4.71
CA ILE A 74 4.84 -4.84 -4.83
C ILE A 74 6.36 -4.76 -4.87
N TYR A 75 6.89 -3.98 -5.80
CA TYR A 75 8.31 -3.65 -5.92
C TYR A 75 8.49 -2.17 -5.64
N SER A 76 9.42 -1.82 -4.78
CA SER A 76 9.68 -0.43 -4.41
C SER A 76 11.15 -0.07 -4.52
N GLY A 77 11.45 1.05 -5.15
CA GLY A 77 12.80 1.62 -5.24
C GLY A 77 12.93 2.86 -4.34
N SER A 78 14.04 2.94 -3.62
CA SER A 78 14.29 3.98 -2.62
C SER A 78 15.66 4.64 -2.77
N ILE A 79 15.79 5.84 -2.21
CA ILE A 79 17.07 6.54 -2.07
C ILE A 79 18.08 5.76 -1.21
N ASP A 80 17.62 4.80 -0.40
CA ASP A 80 18.50 3.89 0.36
C ASP A 80 19.28 2.87 -0.51
N GLN A 81 19.25 3.04 -1.83
CA GLN A 81 19.97 2.21 -2.80
C GLN A 81 19.47 0.75 -2.85
N SER A 82 18.29 0.46 -2.29
CA SER A 82 17.68 -0.85 -2.34
C SER A 82 16.37 -0.89 -3.14
N ILE A 83 16.10 -2.08 -3.67
CA ILE A 83 14.77 -2.47 -4.11
C ILE A 83 14.22 -3.43 -3.05
N LYS A 84 12.98 -3.20 -2.60
CA LYS A 84 12.27 -4.13 -1.74
C LYS A 84 11.10 -4.76 -2.48
N VAL A 85 10.87 -6.02 -2.18
CA VAL A 85 9.79 -6.82 -2.76
C VAL A 85 8.86 -7.25 -1.62
N TRP A 86 7.57 -6.97 -1.79
CA TRP A 86 6.55 -7.21 -0.76
C TRP A 86 5.50 -8.15 -1.33
N TRP A 87 5.26 -9.27 -0.66
CA TRP A 87 4.13 -10.14 -0.97
C TRP A 87 2.88 -9.64 -0.27
N VAL A 88 1.80 -9.49 -1.03
CA VAL A 88 0.48 -9.15 -0.49
C VAL A 88 -0.50 -10.26 -0.86
N SER A 89 -1.10 -10.87 0.16
CA SER A 89 -2.11 -11.92 -0.03
C SER A 89 -3.41 -11.34 -0.57
N GLY A 90 -3.99 -11.99 -1.58
CA GLY A 90 -5.31 -11.68 -2.14
C GLY A 90 -6.45 -12.11 -1.22
N HIS A 91 -6.18 -12.99 -0.24
CA HIS A 91 -7.16 -13.42 0.75
C HIS A 91 -7.18 -12.46 1.95
N GLN A 92 -7.89 -11.34 1.82
CA GLN A 92 -8.31 -10.56 3.00
C GLN A 92 -9.80 -10.25 2.93
N THR A 93 -10.58 -11.26 3.33
CA THR A 93 -11.92 -11.11 3.87
C THR A 93 -11.97 -11.84 5.22
N LEU A 94 -12.36 -11.08 6.25
CA LEU A 94 -12.82 -11.47 7.60
C LEU A 94 -11.80 -11.42 8.77
N PRO A 95 -12.28 -11.05 9.97
CA PRO A 95 -11.49 -10.46 11.04
C PRO A 95 -10.66 -11.53 11.76
N LEU A 96 -9.49 -11.12 12.22
CA LEU A 96 -8.60 -11.94 13.03
C LEU A 96 -9.25 -12.17 14.40
N THR A 97 -10.04 -13.23 14.57
CA THR A 97 -10.14 -13.84 15.89
C THR A 97 -8.81 -14.58 16.15
N PRO A 98 -8.19 -14.41 17.33
CA PRO A 98 -7.02 -15.20 17.70
C PRO A 98 -7.36 -16.70 17.63
N PRO A 99 -6.39 -17.58 17.33
CA PRO A 99 -6.62 -19.03 17.38
C PRO A 99 -7.02 -19.47 18.79
N ASP A 100 -8.07 -20.28 18.89
CA ASP A 100 -8.51 -20.91 20.14
C ASP A 100 -7.49 -21.97 20.59
N TRP A 101 -6.46 -21.55 21.33
CA TRP A 101 -5.68 -22.43 22.19
C TRP A 101 -5.18 -21.70 23.45
N ILE A 102 -6.10 -21.12 24.21
CA ILE A 102 -6.02 -21.22 25.67
C ILE A 102 -6.56 -22.59 26.08
#